data_AF-A0A0C2XFN1-F1
#
_entry.id   AF-A0A0C2XFN1-F1
#
_cell.length_a   1.000
_cell.length_b   1.000
_cell.length_c   1.000
_cell.angle_alpha   90.00
_cell.angle_beta   90.00
_cell.angle_gamma   90.00
#
_symmetry.space_group_name_H-M   'P 1'
#
loop_
_entity.id
_entity.type
_entity.pdbx_description
1 polymer ?
#
loop_
_entity_poly.entity_id
_entity_poly.type
_entity_poly.pdbx_seq_one_letter_code
_entity_poly.pdbx_strand_id
1 'polypeptide(L)'
;LSLKLACVPLSDLEAVQTKLGKSAANPEEFENAMDRLETLWPPPGHLVIEVNPDRNWGRSWLPRHLGEDQAIEMIDHVHEGTNVIRFIHLAGLNNFTFLVVA
;
A
#
# COMPACT_ATOMS: atom_id res chain seq x y z
N LEU A 1 -9.92 0.56 14.26
CA LEU A 1 -9.20 1.15 13.11
C LEU A 1 -8.34 0.05 12.52
N SER A 2 -8.28 -0.03 11.19
CA SER A 2 -7.41 -0.99 10.50
C SER A 2 -6.55 -0.22 9.51
N LEU A 3 -5.24 -0.16 9.76
CA LEU A 3 -4.33 0.50 8.83
C LEU A 3 -3.67 -0.55 7.95
N LYS A 4 -3.91 -0.48 6.64
CA LYS A 4 -3.43 -1.44 5.66
C LYS A 4 -2.56 -0.76 4.61
N LEU A 5 -1.56 -1.50 4.14
CA LEU A 5 -0.75 -1.14 2.98
C LEU A 5 -1.03 -2.12 1.85
N ALA A 6 -1.64 -1.62 0.78
CA ALA A 6 -1.89 -2.36 -0.43
C ALA A 6 -0.90 -1.92 -1.53
N CYS A 7 -0.70 -2.81 -2.50
CA CYS A 7 -0.01 -2.52 -3.74
C CYS A 7 -0.93 -2.90 -4.88
N VAL A 8 -1.13 -2.01 -5.85
CA VAL A 8 -2.04 -2.25 -6.98
C VAL A 8 -1.35 -1.90 -8.28
N PRO A 9 -1.76 -2.49 -9.41
CA PRO A 9 -1.36 -2.00 -10.71
C PRO A 9 -1.75 -0.53 -10.88
N LEU A 10 -0.87 0.28 -11.45
CA LEU A 10 -1.15 1.68 -11.75
C LEU A 10 -2.39 1.83 -12.64
N SER A 11 -2.56 0.91 -13.61
CA SER A 11 -3.74 0.86 -14.49
C SER A 11 -5.06 0.76 -13.73
N ASP A 12 -5.07 0.06 -12.61
CA ASP A 12 -6.30 -0.22 -11.87
C ASP A 12 -6.71 1.02 -11.07
N LEU A 13 -5.73 1.72 -10.48
CA LEU A 13 -5.95 3.02 -9.86
C LEU A 13 -6.42 4.06 -10.88
N GLU A 14 -5.78 4.12 -12.05
CA GLU A 14 -6.18 5.04 -13.13
C GLU A 14 -7.61 4.75 -13.62
N ALA A 15 -8.01 3.47 -13.69
CA ALA A 15 -9.38 3.09 -14.03
C ALA A 15 -10.38 3.53 -12.96
N VAL A 16 -10.05 3.39 -11.67
CA VAL A 16 -10.88 3.90 -10.56
C VAL A 16 -11.02 5.42 -10.65
N GLN A 17 -9.92 6.15 -10.82
CA GLN A 17 -9.93 7.62 -10.94
C GLN A 17 -10.75 8.08 -12.15
N THR A 18 -10.60 7.41 -13.29
CA THR A 18 -11.36 7.73 -14.51
C THR A 18 -12.86 7.50 -14.30
N LYS A 19 -13.23 6.39 -13.64
CA LYS A 19 -14.62 6.03 -13.38
C LYS A 19 -15.29 6.99 -12.40
N LEU A 20 -14.57 7.43 -11.38
CA LEU A 20 -15.07 8.43 -10.41
C LEU A 20 -15.09 9.85 -11.02
N GLY A 21 -14.25 10.12 -12.02
CA GLY A 21 -14.20 11.40 -12.74
C GLY A 21 -13.95 12.59 -11.81
N LYS A 22 -14.48 13.78 -12.15
CA LYS A 22 -14.50 14.96 -11.25
C LYS A 22 -15.45 14.79 -10.05
N SER A 23 -16.14 13.67 -9.95
CA SER A 23 -17.12 13.38 -8.91
C SER A 23 -16.49 12.74 -7.67
N ALA A 24 -15.15 12.64 -7.60
CA ALA A 24 -14.37 12.27 -6.42
C ALA A 24 -14.49 13.26 -5.23
N ALA A 25 -15.60 13.98 -5.12
CA ALA A 25 -15.90 14.90 -4.02
C ALA A 25 -16.30 14.17 -2.73
N ASN A 26 -16.64 12.88 -2.80
CA ASN A 26 -16.95 12.06 -1.63
C ASN A 26 -15.78 11.10 -1.29
N PRO A 27 -15.00 11.38 -0.23
CA PRO A 27 -13.92 10.50 0.23
C PRO A 27 -14.38 9.06 0.50
N GLU A 28 -15.61 8.87 0.97
CA GLU A 28 -16.16 7.54 1.27
C GLU A 28 -16.36 6.70 0.00
N GLU A 29 -16.78 7.31 -1.11
CA GLU A 29 -16.89 6.61 -2.39
C GLU A 29 -15.53 6.23 -2.96
N PHE A 30 -14.53 7.08 -2.75
CA PHE A 30 -13.16 6.79 -3.14
C PHE A 30 -12.58 5.64 -2.31
N GLU A 31 -12.69 5.69 -0.98
CA GLU A 31 -12.26 4.62 -0.08
C GLU A 31 -12.92 3.29 -0.44
N ASN A 32 -14.25 3.28 -0.63
CA ASN A 32 -14.97 2.08 -1.05
C ASN A 32 -14.54 1.53 -2.42
N ALA A 33 -14.09 2.39 -3.33
CA ALA A 33 -13.58 1.96 -4.63
C ALA A 33 -12.16 1.38 -4.50
N MET A 34 -11.33 1.96 -3.64
CA MET A 34 -9.98 1.49 -3.35
C MET A 34 -9.98 0.14 -2.61
N ASP A 35 -10.91 -0.06 -1.67
CA ASP A 35 -11.08 -1.32 -0.94
C ASP A 35 -11.45 -2.52 -1.82
N ARG A 36 -11.96 -2.26 -3.03
CA ARG A 36 -12.29 -3.31 -4.01
C ARG A 36 -11.12 -3.71 -4.89
N LEU A 37 -10.00 -2.99 -4.83
CA LEU A 37 -8.82 -3.35 -5.60
C LEU A 37 -8.09 -4.51 -4.92
N GLU A 38 -7.82 -5.55 -5.70
CA GLU A 38 -7.00 -6.65 -5.23
C GLU A 38 -5.55 -6.19 -5.13
N THR A 39 -4.88 -6.62 -4.05
CA THR A 39 -3.47 -6.31 -3.88
C THR A 39 -2.64 -7.19 -4.79
N LEU A 40 -1.79 -6.59 -5.61
CA LEU A 40 -0.80 -7.28 -6.42
C LEU A 40 0.59 -6.73 -6.11
N TRP A 41 1.36 -7.51 -5.36
CA TRP A 41 2.73 -7.15 -5.03
C TRP A 41 3.67 -7.36 -6.22
N PRO A 42 4.77 -6.59 -6.31
CA PRO A 42 5.79 -6.83 -7.31
C PRO A 42 6.42 -8.23 -7.18
N PRO A 43 7.07 -8.74 -8.25
CA PRO A 43 7.76 -10.02 -8.21
C PRO A 43 8.74 -10.14 -7.01
N PRO A 44 8.90 -11.35 -6.44
CA PRO A 44 9.85 -11.57 -5.38
C PRO A 44 11.26 -11.08 -5.74
N GLY A 45 11.89 -10.36 -4.81
CA GLY A 45 13.22 -9.76 -4.99
C GLY A 45 13.20 -8.30 -5.44
N HIS A 46 12.04 -7.72 -5.76
CA HIS A 46 11.98 -6.36 -6.33
C HIS A 46 11.72 -5.24 -5.31
N LEU A 47 11.20 -5.58 -4.13
CA LEU A 47 10.76 -4.61 -3.13
C LEU A 47 11.07 -5.10 -1.71
N VAL A 48 11.55 -4.19 -0.88
CA VAL A 48 11.54 -4.32 0.59
C VAL A 48 10.74 -3.15 1.14
N ILE A 49 9.89 -3.43 2.14
CA ILE A 49 9.08 -2.42 2.81
C ILE A 49 9.52 -2.37 4.26
N GLU A 50 9.78 -1.18 4.78
CA GLU A 50 10.06 -0.96 6.20
C GLU A 50 9.08 0.06 6.76
N VAL A 51 8.46 -0.26 7.89
CA VAL A 51 7.68 0.69 8.68
C VAL A 51 8.48 0.99 9.93
N ASN A 52 8.79 2.26 10.14
CA ASN A 52 9.50 2.77 11.30
C ASN A 52 10.81 2.03 11.61
N PRO A 53 11.74 1.89 10.65
CA PRO A 53 12.94 1.03 10.78
C PRO A 53 13.84 1.42 11.95
N ASP A 54 13.84 2.70 12.35
CA ASP A 54 14.65 3.21 13.47
C ASP A 54 13.91 3.16 14.82
N ARG A 55 12.77 2.45 14.89
CA ARG A 55 11.95 2.30 16.10
C ARG A 55 11.89 0.85 16.55
N ASN A 56 11.78 0.63 17.86
CA ASN A 56 11.63 -0.70 18.45
C ASN A 56 10.28 -1.39 18.15
N TRP A 57 9.30 -0.62 17.66
CA TRP A 57 7.99 -1.11 17.20
C TRP A 57 7.88 -1.15 15.67
N GLY A 58 8.99 -0.94 14.96
CA GLY A 58 9.05 -1.05 13.51
C GLY A 58 9.00 -2.48 12.99
N ARG A 59 8.79 -2.62 11.68
CA ARG A 59 8.76 -3.92 10.99
C ARG A 59 9.24 -3.81 9.56
N SER A 60 9.91 -4.86 9.09
CA SER A 60 10.32 -5.01 7.69
C SER A 60 9.63 -6.21 7.04
N TRP A 61 9.08 -5.98 5.84
CA TRP A 61 8.56 -7.01 4.96
C TRP A 61 9.54 -7.22 3.81
N LEU A 62 10.13 -8.41 3.78
CA LEU A 62 10.98 -8.91 2.71
C LEU A 62 10.11 -9.46 1.59
N PRO A 63 10.63 -9.66 0.37
CA PRO A 63 9.81 -10.10 -0.75
C PRO A 63 9.04 -11.41 -0.52
N ARG A 64 9.61 -12.33 0.27
CA ARG A 64 8.94 -13.59 0.65
C ARG A 64 7.72 -13.38 1.57
N HIS A 65 7.57 -12.22 2.19
CA HIS A 65 6.42 -11.84 3.02
C HIS A 65 5.31 -11.14 2.21
N LEU A 66 5.57 -10.79 0.94
CA LEU A 66 4.67 -10.01 0.07
C LEU A 66 3.89 -10.90 -0.93
N GLY A 67 3.97 -12.22 -0.83
CA GLY A 67 3.57 -13.13 -1.92
C GLY A 67 2.12 -13.64 -1.93
N GLU A 68 1.22 -13.11 -1.09
CA GLU A 68 -0.12 -13.70 -0.89
C GLU A 68 -1.27 -12.85 -1.42
N ASP A 69 -1.01 -11.89 -2.33
CA ASP A 69 -2.02 -10.97 -2.89
C ASP A 69 -2.89 -10.27 -1.82
N GLN A 70 -2.33 -10.14 -0.61
CA GLN A 70 -2.98 -9.56 0.56
C GLN A 70 -2.30 -8.26 0.95
N ALA A 71 -3.11 -7.28 1.31
CA ALA A 71 -2.62 -6.06 1.93
C ALA A 71 -1.92 -6.37 3.25
N ILE A 72 -0.87 -5.61 3.56
CA ILE A 72 -0.15 -5.72 4.83
C ILE A 72 -0.91 -4.94 5.90
N GLU A 73 -1.24 -5.59 7.00
CA GLU A 73 -1.73 -4.90 8.19
C GLU A 73 -0.56 -4.25 8.95
N MET A 74 -0.66 -2.94 9.17
CA MET A 74 0.41 -2.10 9.75
C MET A 74 0.04 -1.50 11.10
N ILE A 75 -1.18 -1.74 11.60
CA ILE A 75 -1.70 -1.03 12.79
C ILE A 75 -0.80 -1.21 14.03
N ASP A 76 -0.22 -2.41 14.21
CA ASP A 76 0.68 -2.73 15.32
C ASP A 76 2.08 -2.07 15.19
N HIS A 77 2.35 -1.44 14.05
CA HIS A 77 3.64 -0.83 13.70
C HIS A 77 3.51 0.67 13.41
N VAL A 78 2.36 1.26 13.76
CA VAL A 78 2.07 2.68 13.61
C VAL A 78 1.59 3.23 14.95
N HIS A 79 2.24 4.30 15.41
CA HIS A 79 1.96 4.91 16.71
C HIS A 79 1.60 6.40 16.54
N GLU A 80 1.04 7.01 17.58
CA GLU A 80 0.79 8.45 17.59
C GLU A 80 2.09 9.24 17.32
N GLY A 81 1.99 10.25 16.46
CA GLY A 81 3.11 11.10 16.04
C GLY A 81 3.63 10.76 14.63
N THR A 82 4.94 10.94 14.42
CA THR A 82 5.56 10.77 13.10
C THR A 82 5.89 9.30 12.83
N ASN A 83 5.30 8.77 11.75
CA ASN A 83 5.58 7.44 11.23
C ASN A 83 6.30 7.56 9.89
N VAL A 84 7.16 6.58 9.60
CA VAL A 84 7.91 6.50 8.33
C VAL A 84 7.61 5.16 7.69
N ILE A 85 7.16 5.19 6.43
CA ILE A 85 7.11 4.01 5.57
C ILE A 85 8.20 4.19 4.50
N ARG A 86 9.12 3.24 4.42
CA ARG A 86 10.22 3.22 3.45
C ARG A 86 10.01 2.10 2.46
N PHE A 87 10.00 2.44 1.18
CA PHE A 87 9.97 1.51 0.06
C PHE A 87 11.37 1.46 -0.54
N ILE A 88 12.02 0.31 -0.48
CA ILE A 88 13.36 0.10 -1.06
C ILE A 88 13.18 -0.69 -2.35
N HIS A 89 13.39 0.00 -3.47
CA HIS A 89 13.21 -0.56 -4.80
C HIS A 89 14.51 -1.25 -5.23
N LEU A 90 14.42 -2.54 -5.53
CA LEU A 90 15.55 -3.35 -6.01
C LEU A 90 15.47 -3.58 -7.53
N ALA A 91 14.32 -3.25 -8.15
CA ALA A 91 14.06 -3.29 -9.58
C ALA A 91 13.07 -2.19 -10.00
N GLY A 92 12.73 -2.12 -11.29
CA GLY A 92 11.73 -1.17 -11.79
C GLY A 92 10.32 -1.48 -11.31
N LEU A 93 9.67 -0.52 -10.63
CA LEU A 93 8.33 -0.64 -10.06
C LEU A 93 7.33 0.37 -10.65
N ASN A 94 7.60 0.91 -11.84
CA ASN A 94 6.86 2.04 -12.42
C ASN A 94 5.36 1.76 -12.67
N ASN A 95 4.98 0.48 -12.74
CA ASN A 95 3.59 0.06 -13.01
C ASN A 95 2.82 -0.27 -11.73
N PHE A 96 3.38 -0.01 -10.55
CA PHE A 96 2.77 -0.30 -9.26
C PHE A 96 2.51 0.98 -8.48
N THR A 97 1.38 1.03 -7.79
CA THR A 97 1.04 2.09 -6.84
C THR A 97 0.88 1.49 -5.45
N PHE A 98 1.44 2.16 -4.44
CA PHE A 98 1.29 1.78 -3.04
C PHE A 98 0.25 2.66 -2.37
N LEU A 99 -0.66 2.04 -1.63
CA LEU A 99 -1.83 2.68 -1.04
C LEU A 99 -1.86 2.43 0.46
N VAL A 100 -2.04 3.49 1.24
CA VAL A 100 -2.28 3.40 2.67
C VAL A 100 -3.75 3.68 2.93
N VAL A 101 -4.46 2.70 3.49
CA VAL A 101 -5.92 2.73 3.74
C VAL A 101 -6.18 2.51 5.23
N ALA A 102 -7.09 3.27 5.85
CA ALA A 102 -7.28 3.35 7.30
C ALA A 102 -8.70 3.01 7.77
#